data_AF-A0A538ET69-F1
#
_entry.id   AF-A0A538ET69-F1
#
_cell.length_a   1.000
_cell.length_b   1.000
_cell.length_c   1.000
_cell.angle_alpha   90.00
_cell.angle_beta   90.00
_cell.angle_gamma   90.00
#
_symmetry.space_group_name_H-M   'P 1'
#
loop_
_entity.id
_entity.type
_entity.pdbx_description
1 polymer ?
#
loop_
_entity_poly.entity_id
_entity_poly.type
_entity_poly.pdbx_seq_one_letter_code
_entity_poly.pdbx_strand_id
1 'polypeptide(L)'
;MNRIVSTAPAPGHHLRIARLDGGPTIELIDLYAQAGRVAAGLRRLGVRPGDRIGILAANCLQWVLLDLAALWCGVVTAGFEPGKFPADPALLDRYELTLLFTDRPEAAQLFAAEPRLRPIEEVTALAGDLDAAVTEPVSYPPEAVTTLKFTSGSTGEPKGLAASVGSIDSSLRAVQEMFT
;
A
#
# COMPACT_ATOMS: atom_id res chain seq x y z
N MET A 1 -16.73 7.21 -6.77
CA MET A 1 -15.74 7.13 -5.69
C MET A 1 -15.22 5.71 -5.63
N ASN A 2 -13.93 5.51 -5.35
CA ASN A 2 -13.34 4.22 -4.97
C ASN A 2 -13.35 3.16 -6.08
N ARG A 3 -13.50 3.58 -7.34
CA ARG A 3 -13.68 2.67 -8.49
C ARG A 3 -12.54 1.67 -8.66
N ILE A 4 -11.35 2.01 -8.17
CA ILE A 4 -10.15 1.16 -8.22
C ILE A 4 -10.37 -0.19 -7.52
N VAL A 5 -11.04 -0.20 -6.36
CA VAL A 5 -11.27 -1.43 -5.58
C VAL A 5 -12.73 -1.86 -5.56
N SER A 6 -13.67 -0.96 -5.84
CA SER A 6 -15.11 -1.26 -5.82
C SER A 6 -15.60 -2.04 -7.05
N THR A 7 -14.76 -2.29 -8.05
CA THR A 7 -15.14 -3.02 -9.26
C THR A 7 -13.98 -3.88 -9.72
N ALA A 8 -14.24 -5.18 -9.86
CA ALA A 8 -13.24 -6.10 -10.41
C ALA A 8 -12.88 -5.68 -11.85
N PRO A 9 -11.60 -5.73 -12.22
CA PRO A 9 -11.17 -5.40 -13.57
C PRO A 9 -11.65 -6.45 -14.58
N ALA A 10 -11.73 -6.07 -15.86
CA ALA A 10 -12.00 -7.01 -16.94
C ALA A 10 -10.76 -7.90 -17.21
N PRO A 11 -10.95 -9.17 -17.61
CA PRO A 11 -9.85 -10.05 -18.02
C PRO A 11 -9.01 -9.50 -19.18
N GLY A 12 -7.82 -10.05 -19.37
CA GLY A 12 -6.91 -9.75 -20.48
C GLY A 12 -5.97 -8.57 -20.25
N HIS A 13 -6.12 -7.84 -19.15
CA HIS A 13 -5.25 -6.72 -18.79
C HIS A 13 -4.18 -7.17 -17.80
N HIS A 14 -2.95 -6.68 -17.96
CA HIS A 14 -1.81 -7.15 -17.19
C HIS A 14 -1.02 -5.98 -16.59
N LEU A 15 -0.54 -6.18 -15.36
CA LEU A 15 0.45 -5.32 -14.71
C LEU A 15 1.82 -5.99 -14.81
N ARG A 16 2.83 -5.23 -15.29
CA ARG A 16 4.23 -5.66 -15.28
C ARG A 16 5.02 -4.81 -14.29
N ILE A 17 5.63 -5.43 -13.30
CA ILE A 17 6.60 -4.77 -12.43
C ILE A 17 7.95 -4.76 -13.15
N ALA A 18 8.39 -3.60 -13.61
CA ALA A 18 9.67 -3.48 -14.30
C ALA A 18 10.83 -3.33 -13.31
N ARG A 19 11.84 -4.19 -13.45
CA ARG A 19 13.15 -4.11 -12.78
C ARG A 19 14.26 -4.31 -13.82
N LEU A 20 15.51 -3.99 -13.47
CA LEU A 20 16.66 -4.11 -14.38
C LEU A 20 16.89 -5.55 -14.86
N ASP A 21 16.56 -6.54 -14.03
CA ASP A 21 16.63 -7.98 -14.30
C ASP A 21 15.31 -8.57 -14.83
N GLY A 22 14.35 -7.72 -15.19
CA GLY A 22 12.98 -8.11 -15.48
C GLY A 22 12.14 -8.28 -14.21
N GLY A 23 10.83 -8.40 -14.35
CA GLY A 23 9.98 -8.58 -13.17
C GLY A 23 8.63 -9.21 -13.50
N PRO A 24 7.87 -9.55 -12.46
CA PRO A 24 6.66 -10.34 -12.60
C PRO A 24 5.62 -9.61 -13.45
N THR A 25 4.88 -10.39 -14.20
CA THR A 25 3.66 -9.96 -14.87
C THR A 25 2.49 -10.69 -14.22
N ILE A 26 1.43 -9.96 -13.89
CA ILE A 26 0.23 -10.49 -13.24
C ILE A 26 -1.00 -9.96 -13.96
N GLU A 27 -2.02 -10.79 -14.15
CA GLU A 27 -3.30 -10.34 -14.69
C GLU A 27 -4.03 -9.48 -13.64
N LEU A 28 -4.71 -8.42 -14.08
CA LEU A 28 -5.38 -7.50 -13.16
C LEU A 28 -6.48 -8.19 -12.33
N ILE A 29 -7.12 -9.24 -12.84
CA ILE A 29 -8.12 -10.02 -12.09
C ILE A 29 -7.47 -10.78 -10.92
N ASP A 30 -6.27 -11.33 -11.12
CA ASP A 30 -5.52 -12.01 -10.07
C ASP A 30 -4.98 -11.03 -9.05
N LEU A 31 -4.49 -9.87 -9.51
CA LEU A 31 -4.06 -8.77 -8.64
C LEU A 31 -5.21 -8.31 -7.74
N TYR A 32 -6.41 -8.16 -8.30
CA TYR A 32 -7.61 -7.77 -7.57
C TYR A 32 -7.98 -8.80 -6.49
N ALA A 33 -8.02 -10.09 -6.86
CA ALA A 33 -8.31 -11.16 -5.92
C ALA A 33 -7.26 -11.26 -4.80
N GLN A 34 -5.97 -11.11 -5.15
CA GLN A 34 -4.87 -11.09 -4.19
C GLN A 34 -4.98 -9.88 -3.24
N ALA A 35 -5.29 -8.70 -3.75
CA ALA A 35 -5.48 -7.50 -2.93
C ALA A 35 -6.63 -7.67 -1.92
N GLY A 36 -7.74 -8.30 -2.32
CA GLY A 36 -8.84 -8.63 -1.42
C GLY A 36 -8.42 -9.58 -0.28
N ARG A 37 -7.58 -10.57 -0.57
CA ARG A 37 -7.02 -11.48 0.45
C ARG A 37 -6.02 -10.78 1.38
N VAL A 38 -5.16 -9.93 0.83
CA VAL A 38 -4.28 -9.07 1.62
C VAL A 38 -5.10 -8.15 2.53
N ALA A 39 -6.20 -7.58 2.05
CA ALA A 39 -7.11 -6.75 2.85
C ALA A 39 -7.72 -7.53 4.02
N ALA A 40 -8.19 -8.76 3.78
CA ALA A 40 -8.65 -9.66 4.85
C ALA A 40 -7.53 -9.96 5.86
N GLY A 41 -6.32 -10.21 5.37
CA GLY A 41 -5.11 -10.36 6.17
C GLY A 41 -4.84 -9.16 7.08
N LEU A 42 -4.81 -7.95 6.52
CA LEU A 42 -4.59 -6.71 7.27
C LEU A 42 -5.66 -6.52 8.37
N ARG A 43 -6.93 -6.84 8.10
CA ARG A 43 -7.99 -6.78 9.11
C ARG A 43 -7.75 -7.77 10.26
N ARG A 44 -7.27 -8.99 9.98
CA ARG A 44 -6.88 -9.97 11.01
C ARG A 44 -5.67 -9.51 11.82
N LEU A 45 -4.75 -8.77 11.19
CA LEU A 45 -3.63 -8.12 11.86
C LEU A 45 -4.03 -6.88 12.69
N GLY A 46 -5.32 -6.57 12.76
CA GLY A 46 -5.84 -5.51 13.62
C GLY A 46 -6.04 -4.17 12.92
N VAL A 47 -5.69 -4.04 11.63
CA VAL A 47 -5.87 -2.79 10.87
C VAL A 47 -7.36 -2.46 10.74
N ARG A 48 -7.71 -1.19 10.95
CA ARG A 48 -9.07 -0.66 10.88
C ARG A 48 -9.18 0.51 9.87
N PRO A 49 -10.38 0.79 9.34
CA PRO A 49 -10.58 1.99 8.52
C PRO A 49 -10.15 3.25 9.27
N GLY A 50 -9.42 4.14 8.61
CA GLY A 50 -8.83 5.34 9.19
C GLY A 50 -7.40 5.16 9.74
N ASP A 51 -6.94 3.92 9.91
CA ASP A 51 -5.54 3.65 10.30
C ASP A 51 -4.56 4.08 9.22
N ARG A 52 -3.28 4.13 9.60
CA ARG A 52 -2.14 4.29 8.68
C ARG A 52 -1.31 3.03 8.65
N ILE A 53 -0.88 2.62 7.46
CA ILE A 53 0.19 1.64 7.30
C ILE A 53 1.38 2.29 6.59
N GLY A 54 2.57 2.05 7.11
CA GLY A 54 3.81 2.44 6.47
C GLY A 54 4.29 1.38 5.52
N ILE A 55 4.91 1.80 4.43
CA ILE A 55 5.62 0.92 3.54
C ILE A 55 6.97 1.57 3.22
N LEU A 56 8.08 0.86 3.47
CA LEU A 56 9.46 1.29 3.20
C LEU A 56 10.16 0.17 2.42
N ALA A 57 9.98 0.14 1.11
CA ALA A 57 10.50 -0.94 0.29
C ALA A 57 10.79 -0.49 -1.14
N ALA A 58 11.60 -1.27 -1.85
CA ALA A 58 11.79 -1.09 -3.28
C ALA A 58 10.51 -1.45 -4.06
N ASN A 59 10.45 -1.01 -5.33
CA ASN A 59 9.36 -1.34 -6.25
C ASN A 59 9.18 -2.87 -6.37
N CYS A 60 8.04 -3.36 -5.91
CA CYS A 60 7.70 -4.78 -5.87
C CYS A 60 6.19 -4.97 -6.03
N LEU A 61 5.75 -6.20 -6.32
CA LEU A 61 4.32 -6.53 -6.41
C LEU A 61 3.63 -6.35 -5.05
N GLN A 62 4.31 -6.72 -3.97
CA GLN A 62 3.82 -6.63 -2.60
C GLN A 62 3.47 -5.18 -2.22
N TRP A 63 4.22 -4.19 -2.71
CA TRP A 63 3.90 -2.79 -2.54
C TRP A 63 2.53 -2.44 -3.14
N VAL A 64 2.30 -2.87 -4.39
CA VAL A 64 1.04 -2.63 -5.11
C VAL A 64 -0.12 -3.33 -4.40
N LEU A 65 0.09 -4.58 -3.96
CA LEU A 65 -0.90 -5.35 -3.22
C LEU A 65 -1.28 -4.68 -1.89
N LEU A 66 -0.31 -4.17 -1.12
CA LEU A 66 -0.57 -3.45 0.12
C LEU A 66 -1.34 -2.15 -0.12
N ASP A 67 -0.98 -1.39 -1.15
CA ASP A 67 -1.66 -0.14 -1.46
C ASP A 67 -3.12 -0.37 -1.89
N LEU A 68 -3.36 -1.37 -2.75
CA LEU A 68 -4.72 -1.77 -3.12
C LEU A 68 -5.51 -2.32 -1.93
N ALA A 69 -4.89 -3.13 -1.07
CA ALA A 69 -5.52 -3.66 0.13
C ALA A 69 -5.81 -2.56 1.16
N ALA A 70 -4.97 -1.52 1.26
CA ALA A 70 -5.20 -0.36 2.10
C ALA A 70 -6.41 0.44 1.60
N LEU A 71 -6.50 0.70 0.29
CA LEU A 71 -7.69 1.29 -0.32
C LEU A 71 -8.94 0.45 -0.04
N TRP A 72 -8.82 -0.88 -0.11
CA TRP A 72 -9.91 -1.82 0.19
C TRP A 72 -10.41 -1.68 1.64
N CYS A 73 -9.48 -1.48 2.58
CA CYS A 73 -9.77 -1.33 4.00
C CYS A 73 -10.12 0.10 4.43
N GLY A 74 -9.93 1.10 3.57
CA GLY A 74 -10.07 2.53 3.93
C GLY A 74 -8.93 3.00 4.83
N VAL A 75 -7.72 2.51 4.56
CA VAL A 75 -6.50 2.74 5.33
C VAL A 75 -5.59 3.66 4.52
N VAL A 76 -4.85 4.52 5.21
CA VAL A 76 -3.91 5.45 4.60
C VAL A 76 -2.55 4.77 4.42
N THR A 77 -2.00 4.78 3.21
CA THR A 77 -0.61 4.35 2.97
C THR A 77 0.37 5.49 3.16
N ALA A 78 1.37 5.30 4.01
CA ALA A 78 2.52 6.18 4.16
C ALA A 78 3.72 5.56 3.44
N GLY A 79 4.04 6.07 2.25
CA GLY A 79 5.14 5.57 1.43
C GLY A 79 6.45 6.27 1.78
N PHE A 80 7.40 5.52 2.34
CA PHE A 80 8.73 6.03 2.71
C PHE A 80 9.76 5.68 1.63
N GLU A 81 10.61 6.64 1.28
CA GLU A 81 11.64 6.45 0.26
C GLU A 81 12.87 5.73 0.84
N PRO A 82 13.27 4.58 0.26
CA PRO A 82 14.50 3.92 0.64
C PRO A 82 15.71 4.85 0.48
N GLY A 83 16.59 4.89 1.48
CA GLY A 83 17.76 5.76 1.51
C GLY A 83 17.52 7.16 2.09
N LYS A 84 16.27 7.61 2.21
CA LYS A 84 15.92 8.83 2.97
C LYS A 84 15.39 8.53 4.37
N PHE A 85 14.80 7.36 4.56
CA PHE A 85 14.30 6.89 5.84
C PHE A 85 15.00 5.59 6.23
N PRO A 86 15.46 5.44 7.49
CA PRO A 86 15.92 4.17 8.01
C PRO A 86 14.71 3.25 8.27
N ALA A 87 14.91 1.93 8.15
CA ALA A 87 13.90 0.97 8.62
C ALA A 87 13.94 0.86 10.14
N ASP A 88 13.42 1.90 10.78
CA ASP A 88 13.44 2.11 12.23
C ASP A 88 12.00 2.03 12.78
N PRO A 89 11.75 1.22 13.83
CA PRO A 89 10.51 1.24 14.59
C PRO A 89 10.04 2.63 15.02
N ALA A 90 10.93 3.61 15.19
CA ALA A 90 10.57 4.99 15.53
C ALA A 90 9.60 5.63 14.51
N LEU A 91 9.59 5.17 13.25
CA LEU A 91 8.61 5.61 12.25
C LEU A 91 7.18 5.23 12.62
N LEU A 92 6.97 4.12 13.32
CA LEU A 92 5.64 3.64 13.74
C LEU A 92 4.97 4.69 14.63
N ASP A 93 5.64 5.13 15.67
CA ASP A 93 5.05 6.07 16.62
C ASP A 93 5.07 7.50 16.07
N ARG A 94 6.15 7.88 15.35
CA ARG A 94 6.29 9.22 14.75
C ARG A 94 5.19 9.53 13.73
N TYR A 95 4.77 8.54 12.94
CA TYR A 95 3.75 8.69 11.91
C TYR A 95 2.44 7.97 12.26
N GLU A 96 2.32 7.50 13.50
CA GLU A 96 1.14 6.83 14.06
C GLU A 96 0.64 5.70 13.14
N LEU A 97 1.56 4.82 12.77
CA LEU A 97 1.35 3.67 11.90
C LEU A 97 0.90 2.47 12.73
N THR A 98 -0.15 1.79 12.27
CA THR A 98 -0.59 0.50 12.83
C THR A 98 0.40 -0.60 12.47
N LEU A 99 0.94 -0.57 11.24
CA LEU A 99 1.95 -1.50 10.74
C LEU A 99 2.96 -0.75 9.86
N LEU A 100 4.21 -1.20 9.81
CA LEU A 100 5.23 -0.76 8.87
C LEU A 100 5.81 -1.98 8.15
N PHE A 101 5.64 -2.06 6.84
CA PHE A 101 6.23 -3.12 6.02
C PHE A 101 7.53 -2.65 5.38
N THR A 102 8.58 -3.46 5.44
CA THR A 102 9.90 -3.09 4.91
C THR A 102 10.63 -4.26 4.29
N ASP A 103 11.43 -4.00 3.26
CA ASP A 103 12.35 -4.96 2.63
C ASP A 103 13.82 -4.69 3.02
N ARG A 104 14.03 -3.83 4.02
CA ARG A 104 15.35 -3.40 4.45
C ARG A 104 16.02 -4.46 5.33
N PRO A 105 17.18 -5.00 4.92
CA PRO A 105 17.84 -6.10 5.64
C PRO A 105 18.21 -5.72 7.08
N GLU A 106 18.53 -4.45 7.33
CA GLU A 106 18.82 -3.93 8.67
C GLU A 106 17.63 -3.98 9.64
N ALA A 107 16.41 -4.24 9.17
CA ALA A 107 15.23 -4.42 10.03
C ALA A 107 15.05 -5.88 10.49
N ALA A 108 15.77 -6.84 9.92
CA ALA A 108 15.51 -8.27 10.13
C ALA A 108 15.57 -8.69 11.61
N GLN A 109 16.53 -8.17 12.36
CA GLN A 109 16.66 -8.45 13.80
C GLN A 109 15.59 -7.75 14.67
N LEU A 110 14.85 -6.79 14.12
CA LEU A 110 13.86 -5.99 14.85
C LEU A 110 12.45 -6.59 14.80
N PHE A 111 12.13 -7.42 13.79
CA PHE A 111 10.79 -7.99 13.61
C PHE A 111 10.27 -8.78 14.82
N ALA A 112 11.17 -9.48 15.54
CA ALA A 112 10.79 -10.24 16.74
C ALA A 112 10.48 -9.33 17.94
N ALA A 113 11.12 -8.15 18.02
CA ALA A 113 10.99 -7.23 19.14
C ALA A 113 9.84 -6.22 18.94
N GLU A 114 9.49 -5.90 17.70
CA GLU A 114 8.41 -4.98 17.34
C GLU A 114 7.46 -5.63 16.32
N PRO A 115 6.35 -6.26 16.75
CA PRO A 115 5.41 -6.97 15.89
C PRO A 115 4.64 -6.09 14.88
N ARG A 116 4.68 -4.75 15.04
CA ARG A 116 4.13 -3.81 14.05
C ARG A 116 5.08 -3.59 12.88
N LEU A 117 6.38 -3.83 13.06
CA LEU A 117 7.38 -3.79 11.99
C LEU A 117 7.45 -5.16 11.32
N ARG A 118 7.18 -5.21 10.01
CA ARG A 118 6.99 -6.46 9.28
C ARG A 118 7.84 -6.54 8.01
N PRO A 119 8.30 -7.74 7.65
CA PRO A 119 8.88 -7.98 6.34
C PRO A 119 7.84 -7.73 5.23
N ILE A 120 8.25 -7.07 4.14
CA ILE A 120 7.37 -6.86 2.97
C ILE A 120 6.95 -8.20 2.35
N GLU A 121 7.79 -9.23 2.45
CA GLU A 121 7.54 -10.54 1.86
C GLU A 121 6.33 -11.26 2.47
N GLU A 122 5.94 -10.90 3.70
CA GLU A 122 4.75 -11.45 4.39
C GLU A 122 3.46 -11.19 3.59
N VAL A 123 3.43 -10.11 2.80
CA VAL A 123 2.32 -9.78 1.90
C VAL A 123 2.05 -10.90 0.89
N THR A 124 3.10 -11.61 0.46
CA THR A 124 2.96 -12.75 -0.46
C THR A 124 2.17 -13.88 0.19
N ALA A 125 2.40 -14.14 1.48
CA ALA A 125 1.66 -15.15 2.23
C ALA A 125 0.19 -14.74 2.41
N LEU A 126 -0.07 -13.47 2.74
CA LEU A 126 -1.44 -12.95 2.82
C LEU A 126 -2.17 -13.03 1.47
N ALA A 127 -1.48 -12.74 0.37
CA ALA A 127 -2.01 -12.86 -0.98
C ALA A 127 -2.27 -14.32 -1.42
N GLY A 128 -1.61 -15.29 -0.79
CA GLY A 128 -1.77 -16.72 -1.06
C GLY A 128 -2.81 -17.42 -0.19
N ASP A 129 -3.37 -16.75 0.81
CA ASP A 129 -4.33 -17.33 1.76
C ASP A 129 -5.72 -17.50 1.14
N LEU A 130 -5.92 -18.58 0.39
CA LEU A 130 -7.18 -18.88 -0.31
C LEU A 130 -8.38 -19.07 0.62
N ASP A 131 -8.15 -19.34 1.90
CA ASP A 131 -9.19 -19.48 2.92
C ASP A 131 -9.60 -18.14 3.54
N ALA A 132 -8.91 -17.04 3.18
CA ALA A 132 -9.25 -15.71 3.66
C ALA A 132 -10.67 -15.31 3.23
N ALA A 133 -11.52 -15.02 4.22
CA ALA A 133 -12.83 -14.42 3.97
C ALA A 133 -12.65 -12.98 3.46
N VAL A 134 -12.62 -12.82 2.13
CA VAL A 134 -12.56 -11.52 1.47
C VAL A 134 -13.85 -10.75 1.75
N THR A 135 -13.71 -9.55 2.30
CA THR A 135 -14.84 -8.64 2.58
C THR A 135 -15.02 -7.66 1.43
N GLU A 136 -16.20 -7.06 1.31
CA GLU A 136 -16.40 -5.96 0.37
C GLU A 136 -15.50 -4.75 0.69
N PRO A 137 -15.01 -4.01 -0.33
CA PRO A 137 -14.29 -2.77 -0.13
C PRO A 137 -15.13 -1.73 0.61
N VAL A 138 -14.48 -0.95 1.47
CA VAL A 138 -15.19 0.14 2.16
C VAL A 138 -15.45 1.32 1.24
N SER A 139 -16.50 2.08 1.56
CA SER A 139 -16.82 3.36 0.90
C SER A 139 -16.23 4.52 1.69
N TYR A 140 -15.68 5.51 1.00
CA TYR A 140 -15.14 6.73 1.59
C TYR A 140 -15.48 7.96 0.75
N PRO A 141 -15.60 9.14 1.37
CA PRO A 141 -15.92 10.39 0.67
C PRO A 141 -14.70 10.92 -0.11
N PRO A 142 -14.88 11.84 -1.09
CA PRO A 142 -13.78 12.40 -1.88
C PRO A 142 -12.68 13.06 -1.03
N GLU A 143 -13.03 13.58 0.14
CA GLU A 143 -12.13 14.30 1.03
C GLU A 143 -11.27 13.35 1.87
N ALA A 144 -11.59 12.05 1.90
CA ALA A 144 -10.80 11.07 2.62
C ALA A 144 -9.37 11.02 2.06
N VAL A 145 -8.40 11.03 2.97
CA VAL A 145 -6.99 10.83 2.64
C VAL A 145 -6.75 9.33 2.48
N THR A 146 -6.03 8.93 1.44
CA THR A 146 -5.64 7.53 1.21
C THR A 146 -4.14 7.34 1.14
N THR A 147 -3.38 8.41 0.92
CA THR A 147 -1.93 8.32 0.76
C THR A 147 -1.22 9.51 1.38
N LEU A 148 -0.14 9.25 2.10
CA LEU A 148 0.85 10.22 2.54
C LEU A 148 2.13 10.04 1.72
N LYS A 149 2.58 11.12 1.09
CA LYS A 149 3.86 11.17 0.37
C LYS A 149 4.81 12.12 1.08
N PHE A 150 6.06 11.72 1.23
CA PHE A 150 7.06 12.57 1.88
C PHE A 150 7.92 13.30 0.86
N THR A 151 8.18 14.57 1.12
CA THR A 151 9.10 15.38 0.35
C THR A 151 10.31 15.74 1.19
N SER A 152 11.48 15.92 0.57
CA SER A 152 12.66 16.46 1.25
C SER A 152 12.37 17.90 1.68
N GLY A 153 12.08 18.09 2.96
CA GLY A 153 11.94 19.42 3.53
C GLY A 153 13.30 20.13 3.53
N SER A 154 13.33 21.41 3.17
CA SER A 154 14.53 22.26 3.27
C SER A 154 15.07 22.42 4.69
N THR A 155 14.26 22.05 5.70
CA THR A 155 14.55 22.11 7.13
C THR A 155 15.10 20.80 7.71
N GLY A 156 15.51 19.85 6.86
CA GLY A 156 16.11 18.56 7.26
C GLY A 156 15.10 17.45 7.50
N GLU A 157 13.93 17.76 8.09
CA GLU A 157 12.88 16.76 8.32
C GLU A 157 11.88 16.65 7.15
N PRO A 158 11.58 15.43 6.65
CA PRO A 158 10.60 15.24 5.60
C PRO A 158 9.18 15.64 6.02
N LYS A 159 8.48 16.38 5.15
CA LYS A 159 7.08 16.78 5.36
C LYS A 159 6.15 15.83 4.63
N GLY A 160 5.12 15.35 5.32
CA GLY A 160 4.06 14.52 4.74
C GLY A 160 3.04 15.37 3.98
N LEU A 161 2.79 15.02 2.73
CA LEU A 161 1.74 15.57 1.88
C LEU A 161 0.61 14.54 1.79
N ALA A 162 -0.59 14.94 2.21
CA ALA A 162 -1.78 14.12 2.11
C ALA A 162 -2.41 14.25 0.72
N ALA A 163 -2.68 13.11 0.09
CA ALA A 163 -3.48 13.02 -1.13
C ALA A 163 -4.85 12.44 -0.79
N SER A 164 -5.89 13.20 -1.12
CA SER A 164 -7.28 12.75 -1.00
C SER A 164 -7.71 11.96 -2.22
N VAL A 165 -8.78 11.19 -2.06
CA VAL A 165 -9.42 10.42 -3.12
C VAL A 165 -9.81 11.30 -4.28
N GLY A 166 -10.42 12.46 -3.99
CA GLY A 166 -10.79 13.44 -5.00
C GLY A 166 -9.59 13.99 -5.77
N SER A 167 -8.46 14.25 -5.09
CA SER A 167 -7.24 14.73 -5.74
C SER A 167 -6.62 13.68 -6.68
N ILE A 168 -6.65 12.41 -6.28
CA ILE A 168 -6.13 11.27 -7.06
C ILE A 168 -7.05 11.01 -8.26
N ASP A 169 -8.36 10.89 -8.03
CA ASP A 169 -9.36 10.69 -9.09
C ASP A 169 -9.30 11.82 -10.13
N SER A 170 -9.15 13.08 -9.68
CA SER A 170 -9.03 14.22 -10.58
C SER A 170 -7.77 14.14 -11.45
N SER A 171 -6.64 13.74 -10.87
CA SER A 171 -5.37 13.59 -11.60
C SER A 171 -5.43 12.45 -12.60
N LEU A 172 -6.03 11.30 -12.21
CA LEU A 172 -6.21 10.15 -13.09
C LEU A 172 -7.08 10.49 -14.30
N ARG A 173 -8.20 11.19 -14.09
CA ARG A 173 -9.09 11.62 -15.19
C ARG A 173 -8.38 12.57 -16.14
N ALA A 174 -7.68 13.57 -15.62
CA ALA A 174 -6.96 14.53 -16.45
C ALA A 174 -5.90 13.83 -17.33
N VAL A 175 -5.17 12.86 -16.77
CA VAL A 175 -4.21 12.06 -17.56
C VAL A 175 -4.92 11.21 -18.61
N GLN A 176 -6.02 10.53 -18.26
CA GLN A 176 -6.77 9.73 -19.22
C GLN A 176 -7.28 10.58 -20.38
N GLU A 177 -7.86 11.74 -20.11
CA GLU A 177 -8.36 12.69 -21.12
C GLU A 177 -7.24 13.23 -22.03
N MET A 178 -6.01 13.38 -21.52
CA MET A 178 -4.87 13.83 -22.35
C MET A 178 -4.41 12.79 -23.38
N PHE A 179 -4.65 11.51 -23.13
CA PHE A 179 -4.12 10.40 -23.93
C PHE A 179 -5.21 9.54 -24.61
N THR A 180 -6.48 9.97 -24.54
CA THR A 180 -7.60 9.47 -25.34
C THR A 180 -7.98 10.47 -26.43
#